data_AF-A0A7T5BGB4-F1
#
_entry.id   AF-A0A7T5BGB4-F1
#
_cell.length_a   1.000
_cell.length_b   1.000
_cell.length_c   1.000
_cell.angle_alpha   90.00
_cell.angle_beta   90.00
_cell.angle_gamma   90.00
#
_symmetry.space_group_name_H-M   'P 1'
#
loop_
_entity.id
_entity.type
_entity.pdbx_description
1 polymer ?
#
loop_
_entity_poly.entity_id
_entity_poly.type
_entity_poly.pdbx_seq_one_letter_code
_entity_poly.pdbx_strand_id
1 'polypeptide(L)'
;MDKKPLHINSIQKELAPEEWTKAQAIGLRSMAIHPILSATGDPQILMALYSPWPGYFHSPWQQSFWLSLEQYLGDRLETLLSLPNNRQAKPA
;
A
#
# COMPACT_ATOMS: atom_id res chain seq x y z
N MET A 1 -16.76 8.50 -19.92
CA MET A 1 -15.45 7.83 -19.75
C MET A 1 -15.68 6.63 -18.86
N ASP A 2 -15.81 5.45 -19.47
CA ASP A 2 -16.00 4.18 -18.76
C ASP A 2 -14.69 3.72 -18.13
N LYS A 3 -14.34 4.31 -16.97
CA LYS A 3 -13.31 3.73 -16.11
C LYS A 3 -13.92 2.48 -15.48
N LYS A 4 -13.72 1.33 -16.11
CA LYS A 4 -13.94 0.03 -15.46
C LYS A 4 -13.22 0.05 -14.11
N PRO A 5 -13.85 -0.38 -13.00
CA PRO A 5 -13.14 -0.52 -11.73
C PRO A 5 -11.93 -1.42 -11.97
N LEU A 6 -10.73 -0.87 -11.73
CA LEU A 6 -9.49 -1.65 -11.80
C LEU A 6 -9.63 -2.78 -10.78
N HIS A 7 -9.73 -4.01 -11.28
CA HIS A 7 -9.77 -5.20 -10.43
C HIS A 7 -8.50 -5.22 -9.56
N ILE A 8 -8.67 -5.13 -8.24
CA ILE A 8 -7.59 -5.03 -7.25
C ILE A 8 -6.61 -6.22 -7.34
N ASN A 9 -7.07 -7.37 -7.84
CA ASN A 9 -6.27 -8.57 -8.06
C ASN A 9 -5.04 -8.34 -8.96
N SER A 10 -5.06 -7.35 -9.86
CA SER A 10 -3.91 -7.04 -10.72
C SER A 10 -2.77 -6.31 -10.00
N ILE A 11 -3.07 -5.70 -8.84
CA ILE A 11 -2.11 -4.90 -8.10
C ILE A 11 -1.50 -5.74 -6.98
N GLN A 12 -2.28 -6.59 -6.30
CA GLN A 12 -1.82 -7.51 -5.25
C GLN A 12 -0.85 -8.57 -5.80
N LYS A 13 0.41 -8.18 -5.96
CA LYS A 13 1.48 -9.09 -6.32
C LYS A 13 2.09 -9.62 -5.02
N GLU A 14 1.54 -10.72 -4.53
CA GLU A 14 2.26 -11.56 -3.58
C GLU A 14 3.63 -11.93 -4.19
N LEU A 15 4.64 -12.09 -3.34
CA LEU A 15 5.95 -12.55 -3.78
C LEU A 15 5.80 -13.88 -4.53
N ALA A 16 6.53 -14.03 -5.64
CA ALA A 16 6.56 -15.32 -6.33
C ALA A 16 7.05 -16.40 -5.35
N PRO A 17 6.64 -17.67 -5.49
CA PRO A 17 7.02 -18.73 -4.54
C PRO A 17 8.54 -18.85 -4.30
N GLU A 18 9.35 -18.62 -5.33
CA GLU A 18 10.81 -18.60 -5.23
C GLU A 18 11.33 -17.42 -4.40
N GLU A 19 10.74 -16.24 -4.57
CA GLU A 19 11.08 -15.04 -3.79
C GLU A 19 10.63 -15.19 -2.34
N TRP A 20 9.46 -15.81 -2.10
CA TRP A 20 9.00 -16.13 -0.76
C TRP A 20 9.94 -17.12 -0.06
N THR A 21 10.45 -18.11 -0.78
CA THR A 21 11.45 -19.06 -0.23
C THR A 21 12.73 -18.33 0.18
N LYS A 22 13.21 -17.39 -0.64
CA LYS A 22 14.37 -16.53 -0.30
C LYS A 22 14.08 -15.61 0.90
N ALA A 23 12.88 -15.03 0.96
CA ALA A 23 12.42 -14.21 2.09
C ALA A 23 12.36 -15.03 3.40
N GLN A 24 11.92 -16.28 3.33
CA GLN A 24 11.94 -17.19 4.47
C GLN A 24 13.37 -17.54 4.91
N ALA A 25 14.32 -17.66 3.99
CA ALA A 25 15.72 -17.91 4.33
C ALA A 25 16.34 -16.76 5.15
N ILE A 26 15.90 -15.51 4.96
CA ILE A 26 16.34 -14.34 5.76
C ILE A 26 15.48 -14.09 7.01
N GLY A 27 14.58 -15.02 7.36
CA GLY A 27 13.82 -14.99 8.60
C GLY A 27 12.42 -14.38 8.52
N LEU A 28 11.91 -14.03 7.34
CA LEU A 28 10.53 -13.55 7.18
C LEU A 28 9.53 -14.70 7.34
N ARG A 29 8.44 -14.46 8.08
CA ARG A 29 7.42 -15.48 8.41
C ARG A 29 5.99 -14.99 8.24
N SER A 30 5.78 -13.70 8.04
CA SER A 30 4.48 -13.13 7.74
C SER A 30 4.62 -11.98 6.74
N MET A 31 3.65 -11.86 5.85
CA MET A 31 3.53 -10.81 4.85
C MET A 31 2.09 -10.31 4.85
N ALA A 32 1.91 -9.02 4.58
CA ALA A 32 0.60 -8.46 4.26
C ALA A 32 0.76 -7.39 3.17
N ILE A 33 -0.28 -7.25 2.36
CA ILE A 33 -0.36 -6.24 1.31
C ILE A 33 -1.59 -5.40 1.58
N HIS A 34 -1.36 -4.12 1.87
CA HIS A 34 -2.39 -3.14 2.16
C HIS A 34 -2.49 -2.14 1.00
N PRO A 35 -3.64 -2.03 0.33
CA PRO A 35 -3.83 -1.04 -0.72
C PRO A 35 -4.01 0.35 -0.09
N ILE A 36 -3.17 1.31 -0.49
CA ILE A 36 -3.37 2.72 -0.15
C ILE A 36 -4.39 3.29 -1.13
N LEU A 37 -5.54 3.69 -0.62
CA LEU A 37 -6.70 4.11 -1.41
C LEU A 37 -6.84 5.63 -1.43
N SER A 38 -7.34 6.18 -2.52
CA SER A 38 -7.76 7.56 -2.65
C SER A 38 -8.95 7.88 -1.74
N ALA A 39 -9.27 9.16 -1.57
CA ALA A 39 -10.50 9.60 -0.89
C ALA A 39 -11.77 9.08 -1.62
N THR A 40 -11.65 8.78 -2.91
CA THR A 40 -12.69 8.16 -3.75
C THR A 40 -12.68 6.62 -3.70
N GLY A 41 -11.74 6.00 -2.98
CA GLY A 41 -11.59 4.54 -2.88
C GLY A 41 -10.78 3.90 -4.03
N ASP A 42 -10.19 4.71 -4.91
CA ASP A 42 -9.34 4.23 -6.01
C ASP A 42 -7.95 3.84 -5.48
N PRO A 43 -7.42 2.65 -5.82
CA PRO A 43 -6.09 2.23 -5.36
C PRO A 43 -5.00 3.07 -6.01
N GLN A 44 -4.13 3.68 -5.19
CA GLN A 44 -3.01 4.51 -5.65
C GLN A 44 -1.68 3.76 -5.60
N ILE A 45 -1.38 3.15 -4.46
CA ILE A 45 -0.09 2.48 -4.17
C ILE A 45 -0.38 1.22 -3.35
N LEU A 46 0.51 0.23 -3.40
CA LEU A 46 0.52 -0.86 -2.43
C LEU A 46 1.60 -0.69 -1.38
N MET A 47 1.22 -0.94 -0.14
CA MET A 47 2.13 -1.10 0.97
C MET A 47 2.32 -2.60 1.24
N ALA A 48 3.49 -3.13 0.86
CA ALA A 48 3.90 -4.49 1.19
C ALA A 48 4.68 -4.48 2.52
N LEU A 49 4.20 -5.27 3.48
CA LEU A 49 4.78 -5.39 4.81
C LEU A 49 5.30 -6.80 5.06
N TYR A 50 6.40 -6.90 5.81
CA TYR A 50 7.04 -8.16 6.15
C TYR A 50 7.37 -8.20 7.63
N SER A 51 7.26 -9.37 8.24
CA SER A 51 7.57 -9.57 9.66
C SER A 51 8.23 -10.94 9.89
N PRO A 52 9.20 -11.03 10.82
CA PRO A 52 9.77 -12.31 11.24
C PRO A 52 8.82 -13.10 12.16
N TRP A 53 7.76 -12.47 12.69
CA TRP A 53 6.79 -13.14 13.55
C TRP A 53 5.67 -13.78 12.73
N PRO A 54 5.45 -15.11 12.87
CA PRO A 54 4.37 -15.79 12.18
C PRO A 54 3.01 -15.18 12.51
N GLY A 55 2.18 -14.95 11.50
CA GLY A 55 0.81 -14.44 11.67
C GLY A 55 0.69 -12.99 12.15
N TYR A 56 1.78 -12.23 12.22
CA TYR A 56 1.80 -10.87 12.79
C TYR A 56 0.70 -9.93 12.26
N PHE A 57 0.47 -9.94 10.94
CA PHE A 57 -0.50 -9.07 10.27
C PHE A 57 -1.93 -9.62 10.22
N HIS A 58 -2.16 -10.85 10.66
CA HIS A 58 -3.43 -11.57 10.48
C HIS A 58 -4.30 -11.58 11.75
N SER A 59 -3.93 -10.78 12.75
CA SER A 59 -4.71 -10.62 13.97
C SER A 59 -6.03 -9.88 13.68
N PRO A 60 -7.20 -10.44 14.03
CA PRO A 60 -8.50 -9.76 13.82
C PRO A 60 -8.57 -8.37 14.45
N TRP A 61 -7.88 -8.17 15.59
CA TRP A 61 -7.84 -6.90 16.32
C TRP A 61 -7.15 -5.76 15.56
N GLN A 62 -6.33 -6.08 14.54
CA GLN A 62 -5.59 -5.10 13.77
C GLN A 62 -6.34 -4.64 12.51
N GLN A 63 -7.45 -5.27 12.14
CA GLN A 63 -8.16 -4.95 10.89
C GLN A 63 -8.59 -3.48 10.82
N SER A 64 -9.17 -2.94 11.90
CA SER A 64 -9.57 -1.53 11.95
C SER A 64 -8.36 -0.59 11.87
N PHE A 65 -7.24 -0.96 12.50
CA PHE A 65 -6.00 -0.17 12.42
C PHE A 65 -5.48 -0.09 10.98
N TRP A 66 -5.41 -1.23 10.29
CA TRP A 66 -4.94 -1.28 8.90
C TRP A 66 -5.84 -0.48 7.96
N LEU A 67 -7.17 -0.61 8.08
CA LEU A 67 -8.12 0.18 7.29
C LEU A 67 -7.96 1.69 7.51
N SER A 68 -7.83 2.12 8.77
CA SER A 68 -7.62 3.54 9.08
C SER A 68 -6.28 4.07 8.53
N LEU A 69 -5.23 3.24 8.57
CA LEU A 69 -3.92 3.60 8.05
C LEU A 69 -3.92 3.71 6.52
N GLU A 70 -4.58 2.78 5.82
CA GLU A 70 -4.74 2.79 4.36
C GLU A 70 -5.40 4.10 3.88
N GLN A 71 -6.50 4.49 4.52
CA GLN A 71 -7.22 5.73 4.21
C GLN A 71 -6.39 6.97 4.53
N TYR A 72 -5.80 7.03 5.72
CA TYR A 72 -5.01 8.19 6.14
C TYR A 72 -3.82 8.45 5.22
N LEU A 73 -3.09 7.40 4.83
CA LEU A 73 -1.97 7.54 3.89
C LEU A 73 -2.44 7.97 2.50
N GLY A 74 -3.60 7.48 2.08
CA GLY A 74 -4.29 7.88 0.86
C GLY A 74 -4.57 9.38 0.77
N ASP A 75 -5.28 9.90 1.77
CA ASP A 75 -5.63 11.32 1.87
C ASP A 75 -4.38 12.22 1.87
N ARG A 76 -3.33 11.79 2.58
CA ARG A 76 -2.07 12.51 2.62
C ARG A 76 -1.36 12.51 1.27
N LEU A 77 -1.37 11.39 0.57
CA LEU A 77 -0.76 11.28 -0.75
C LEU A 77 -1.46 12.20 -1.76
N GLU A 78 -2.80 12.24 -1.76
CA GLU A 78 -3.54 13.18 -2.60
C GLU A 78 -3.23 14.63 -2.28
N THR A 79 -3.14 14.98 -0.99
CA THR A 79 -2.76 16.32 -0.55
C THR A 79 -1.38 16.69 -1.09
N LEU A 80 -0.41 15.76 -1.04
CA LEU A 80 0.93 16.00 -1.56
C LEU A 80 0.98 16.13 -3.08
N LEU A 81 0.17 15.36 -3.80
CA LEU A 81 0.09 15.40 -5.27
C LEU A 81 -0.69 16.60 -5.80
N SER A 82 -1.62 17.15 -5.02
CA SER A 82 -2.41 18.34 -5.36
C SER A 82 -1.74 19.66 -4.99
N LEU A 83 -0.68 19.63 -4.17
CA LEU A 83 0.14 20.81 -3.90
C LEU A 83 0.78 21.29 -5.21
N PRO A 84 0.60 22.56 -5.60
CA PRO A 84 1.27 23.09 -6.77
C PRO A 84 2.78 22.99 -6.56
N ASN A 85 3.48 22.47 -7.57
CA ASN A 85 4.93 22.34 -7.59
C ASN A 85 5.55 23.75 -7.66
N ASN A 86 5.57 24.48 -6.54
CA ASN A 86 6.16 25.81 -6.40
C ASN A 86 7.70 25.73 -6.36
N ARG A 87 8.30 25.01 -7.31
CA ARG A 87 9.76 24.97 -7.55
C ARG A 87 10.16 25.50 -8.93
N GLN A 88 9.32 26.35 -9.54
CA GLN A 88 9.75 27.24 -10.63
C GLN A 88 9.20 28.66 -10.43
N ALA A 89 9.52 29.27 -9.29
CA ALA A 89 9.57 30.72 -9.22
C ALA A 89 11.01 31.16 -9.51
N LYS A 90 11.31 31.40 -10.79
CA LYS A 90 12.40 32.30 -11.18
C LYS A 90 11.84 33.72 -11.09
N PRO A 91 12.49 34.62 -10.33
CA PRO A 91 13.10 35.80 -10.95
C PRO A 91 14.41 36.21 -10.22
N ALA A 92 15.37 36.96 -10.75
CA ALA A 92 15.45 37.83 -11.91
C ALA A 92 16.82 37.65 -12.60
#